data_AF-A0A383EBL6-F1
#
_entry.id   AF-A0A383EBL6-F1
#
_cell.length_a   1.000
_cell.length_b   1.000
_cell.length_c   1.000
_cell.angle_alpha   90.00
_cell.angle_beta   90.00
_cell.angle_gamma   90.00
#
_symmetry.space_group_name_H-M   'P 1'
#
loop_
_entity.id
_entity.type
_entity.pdbx_description
1 polymer ?
#
loop_
_entity_poly.entity_id
_entity_poly.type
_entity_poly.pdbx_seq_one_letter_code
_entity_poly.pdbx_strand_id
1 'polypeptide(L)'
;MVSLALLVMIMVYWAVNSYEREPTYGFNLKQKAMELMKSSIEMLRSEFISRGINIGQDSLSHGSFLLGPKQSIIQTTTGSLISKHSTLNSDFGAMIVEMLIELEIEAGGHVAVSYTGSYPGANIAVLSALESLGISADIISSCGSSEYGATHPEFTWIDMEKYLSNNKIFSNFSTLASIGGGFDLGSQLNS
;
A
#
# COMPACT_ATOMS: atom_id res chain seq x y z
N MET A 1 19.72 -8.06 53.66
CA MET A 1 18.56 -7.58 52.89
C MET A 1 18.92 -6.42 51.97
N VAL A 2 19.55 -5.33 52.46
CA VAL A 2 19.91 -4.16 51.62
C VAL A 2 20.96 -4.46 50.54
N SER A 3 21.99 -5.25 50.84
CA SER A 3 23.03 -5.64 49.87
C SER A 3 22.48 -6.47 48.71
N LEU A 4 21.55 -7.37 48.98
CA LEU A 4 20.88 -8.17 47.96
C LEU A 4 20.00 -7.30 47.06
N ALA A 5 19.29 -6.32 47.63
CA ALA A 5 18.49 -5.38 46.86
C ALA A 5 19.35 -4.51 45.92
N LEU A 6 20.52 -4.04 46.39
CA LEU A 6 21.48 -3.29 45.56
C LEU A 6 22.04 -4.13 44.41
N LEU A 7 22.40 -5.39 44.69
CA LEU A 7 22.88 -6.32 43.65
C LEU A 7 21.80 -6.56 42.57
N VAL A 8 20.55 -6.81 42.98
CA VAL A 8 19.43 -7.00 42.04
C VAL A 8 19.20 -5.75 41.18
N MET A 9 19.23 -4.55 41.78
CA MET A 9 19.09 -3.30 41.01
C MET A 9 20.22 -3.12 39.99
N ILE A 10 21.46 -3.44 40.34
CA ILE A 10 22.60 -3.36 39.41
C ILE A 10 22.44 -4.37 38.26
N MET A 11 22.03 -5.60 38.56
CA MET A 11 21.81 -6.62 37.52
C MET A 11 20.66 -6.25 36.59
N VAL A 12 19.55 -5.72 37.11
CA VAL A 12 18.43 -5.24 36.28
C VAL A 12 18.88 -4.06 35.42
N TYR A 13 19.63 -3.12 35.98
CA TYR A 13 20.18 -2.00 35.23
C TYR A 13 21.10 -2.48 34.09
N TRP A 14 22.00 -3.42 34.36
CA TRP A 14 22.84 -4.02 33.32
C TRP A 14 22.04 -4.80 32.29
N ALA A 15 21.08 -5.61 32.70
CA ALA A 15 20.23 -6.37 31.78
C ALA A 15 19.45 -5.43 30.84
N VAL A 16 18.86 -4.35 31.37
CA VAL A 16 18.11 -3.37 30.56
C VAL A 16 19.01 -2.58 29.61
N ASN A 17 20.27 -2.33 29.99
CA ASN A 17 21.21 -1.57 29.15
C ASN A 17 22.09 -2.43 28.24
N SER A 18 22.01 -3.77 28.33
CA SER A 18 22.80 -4.69 27.50
C SER A 18 22.03 -5.22 26.27
N TYR A 19 20.83 -4.70 26.00
CA TYR A 19 20.09 -5.03 24.78
C TYR A 19 20.68 -4.30 23.57
N GLU A 20 21.41 -5.03 22.74
CA GLU A 20 21.68 -4.61 21.36
C GLU A 20 20.50 -5.03 20.47
N ARG A 21 20.01 -4.09 19.65
CA ARG A 21 18.95 -4.34 18.68
C ARG A 21 19.57 -4.52 17.32
N GLU A 22 19.59 -5.76 16.84
CA GLU A 22 20.00 -6.05 15.47
C GLU A 22 18.82 -5.88 14.52
N PRO A 23 19.01 -5.22 13.36
CA PRO A 23 17.99 -5.15 12.32
C PRO A 23 17.61 -6.56 11.86
N THR A 24 16.32 -6.80 11.68
CA THR A 24 15.85 -8.05 11.07
C THR A 24 16.28 -8.11 9.60
N TYR A 25 16.30 -9.30 9.03
CA TYR A 25 16.59 -9.46 7.60
C TYR A 25 15.64 -8.60 6.77
N GLY A 26 16.18 -7.93 5.76
CA GLY A 26 15.43 -7.01 4.90
C GLY A 26 14.95 -5.72 5.57
N PHE A 27 15.42 -5.36 6.77
CA PHE A 27 14.97 -4.16 7.49
C PHE A 27 15.02 -2.88 6.64
N ASN A 28 16.14 -2.62 5.96
CA ASN A 28 16.28 -1.44 5.10
C ASN A 28 15.34 -1.47 3.89
N LEU A 29 15.03 -2.66 3.35
CA LEU A 29 14.11 -2.84 2.24
C LEU A 29 12.66 -2.56 2.67
N LYS A 30 12.28 -3.08 3.85
CA LYS A 30 10.99 -2.81 4.50
C LYS A 30 10.82 -1.31 4.75
N GLN A 31 11.83 -0.65 5.31
CA GLN A 31 11.82 0.80 5.53
C GLN A 31 11.68 1.57 4.21
N LYS A 32 12.46 1.21 3.18
CA LYS A 32 12.37 1.81 1.85
C LYS A 32 10.96 1.68 1.25
N ALA A 33 10.33 0.52 1.37
CA ALA A 33 8.96 0.33 0.90
C ALA A 33 7.94 1.20 1.66
N MET A 34 8.09 1.35 2.98
CA MET A 34 7.25 2.25 3.78
C MET A 34 7.39 3.71 3.34
N GLU A 35 8.63 4.17 3.09
CA GLU A 35 8.93 5.53 2.64
C GLU A 35 8.36 5.80 1.23
N LEU A 36 8.55 4.86 0.30
CA LEU A 36 7.96 4.91 -1.04
C LEU A 36 6.43 5.00 -0.98
N MET A 37 5.80 4.16 -0.16
CA MET A 37 4.34 4.17 0.00
C MET A 37 3.84 5.50 0.56
N LYS A 38 4.47 6.04 1.61
CA LYS A 38 4.12 7.37 2.18
C LYS A 38 4.26 8.47 1.14
N SER A 39 5.39 8.50 0.43
CA SER A 39 5.64 9.53 -0.60
C SER A 39 4.63 9.46 -1.75
N SER A 40 4.26 8.24 -2.16
CA SER A 40 3.23 8.00 -3.18
C SER A 40 1.86 8.51 -2.76
N ILE A 41 1.47 8.24 -1.51
CA ILE A 41 0.21 8.73 -0.95
C ILE A 41 0.20 10.26 -0.92
N GLU A 42 1.26 10.92 -0.46
CA GLU A 42 1.32 12.39 -0.42
C GLU A 42 1.37 13.04 -1.82
N MET A 43 2.02 12.38 -2.77
CA MET A 43 2.02 12.80 -4.17
C MET A 43 0.60 12.72 -4.76
N LEU A 44 -0.13 11.64 -4.50
CA LEU A 44 -1.53 11.54 -4.90
C LEU A 44 -2.41 12.56 -4.20
N ARG A 45 -2.15 12.89 -2.92
CA ARG A 45 -2.91 13.92 -2.18
C ARG A 45 -2.88 15.25 -2.91
N SER A 46 -1.68 15.64 -3.34
CA SER A 46 -1.48 16.87 -4.10
C SER A 46 -2.26 16.87 -5.41
N GLU A 47 -2.30 15.73 -6.11
CA GLU A 47 -3.04 15.58 -7.36
C GLU A 47 -4.55 15.58 -7.18
N PHE A 48 -5.06 14.94 -6.12
CA PHE A 48 -6.48 14.97 -5.77
C PHE A 48 -6.98 16.40 -5.51
N ILE A 49 -6.19 17.20 -4.77
CA ILE A 49 -6.46 18.61 -4.49
C ILE A 49 -6.39 19.43 -5.79
N SER A 50 -5.35 19.24 -6.60
CA SER A 50 -5.14 19.93 -7.88
C SER A 50 -6.30 19.73 -8.85
N ARG A 51 -6.83 18.50 -8.92
CA ARG A 51 -7.98 18.15 -9.76
C ARG A 51 -9.33 18.57 -9.17
N GLY A 52 -9.37 19.06 -7.94
CA GLY A 52 -10.61 19.41 -7.24
C GLY A 52 -11.51 18.21 -6.94
N ILE A 53 -10.95 17.00 -6.86
CA ILE A 53 -11.69 15.76 -6.57
C ILE A 53 -12.15 15.74 -5.12
N ASN A 54 -11.21 16.06 -4.23
CA ASN A 54 -11.47 16.29 -2.82
C ASN A 54 -10.39 17.23 -2.26
N ILE A 55 -10.55 17.63 -1.00
CA ILE A 55 -9.64 18.56 -0.32
C ILE A 55 -8.40 17.88 0.28
N GLY A 56 -8.15 16.60 -0.04
CA GLY A 56 -7.04 15.82 0.50
C GLY A 56 -7.07 15.64 2.01
N GLN A 57 -8.25 15.69 2.64
CA GLN A 57 -8.39 15.53 4.08
C GLN A 57 -8.48 14.05 4.47
N ASP A 58 -7.72 13.65 5.48
CA ASP A 58 -7.83 12.33 6.08
C ASP A 58 -8.91 12.32 7.16
N SER A 59 -9.75 11.28 7.15
CA SER A 59 -10.83 11.08 8.12
C SER A 59 -10.39 10.23 9.31
N LEU A 60 -10.06 8.96 9.07
CA LEU A 60 -9.71 7.97 10.11
C LEU A 60 -8.23 7.57 10.10
N SER A 61 -7.62 7.54 8.92
CA SER A 61 -6.23 7.12 8.74
C SER A 61 -5.54 7.98 7.70
N HIS A 62 -4.22 8.05 7.80
CA HIS A 62 -3.39 8.61 6.73
C HIS A 62 -3.77 7.99 5.37
N GLY A 63 -3.90 8.80 4.34
CA GLY A 63 -4.25 8.37 2.98
C GLY A 63 -5.74 8.08 2.74
N SER A 64 -6.61 8.32 3.71
CA SER A 64 -8.04 8.00 3.56
C SER A 64 -8.77 8.86 2.53
N PHE A 65 -8.18 9.97 2.09
CA PHE A 65 -8.66 10.73 0.93
C PHE A 65 -8.65 9.93 -0.39
N LEU A 66 -7.88 8.82 -0.46
CA LEU A 66 -7.86 7.92 -1.63
C LEU A 66 -9.14 7.08 -1.76
N LEU A 67 -9.89 6.94 -0.66
CA LEU A 67 -11.09 6.12 -0.61
C LEU A 67 -12.27 6.92 -1.15
N GLY A 68 -12.93 6.37 -2.16
CA GLY A 68 -14.10 7.00 -2.75
C GLY A 68 -15.38 6.81 -1.92
N PRO A 69 -16.51 7.33 -2.40
CA PRO A 69 -17.77 7.26 -1.70
C PRO A 69 -18.27 5.81 -1.58
N LYS A 70 -19.20 5.59 -0.64
CA LYS A 70 -19.88 4.30 -0.48
C LYS A 70 -20.56 3.86 -1.78
N GLN A 71 -21.20 4.78 -2.49
CA GLN A 71 -21.89 4.52 -3.75
C GLN A 71 -21.23 5.30 -4.88
N SER A 72 -20.92 4.63 -5.99
CA SER A 72 -20.34 5.21 -7.19
C SER A 72 -20.83 4.50 -8.44
N ILE A 73 -20.77 5.18 -9.59
CA ILE A 73 -21.12 4.61 -10.90
C ILE A 73 -20.10 3.56 -11.37
N ILE A 74 -18.85 3.64 -10.89
CA ILE A 74 -17.80 2.63 -11.18
C ILE A 74 -17.68 1.58 -10.07
N GLN A 75 -18.66 1.54 -9.16
CA GLN A 75 -18.73 0.53 -8.12
C GLN A 75 -19.15 -0.81 -8.72
N THR A 76 -18.41 -1.88 -8.41
CA THR A 76 -18.73 -3.24 -8.85
C THR A 76 -19.39 -4.08 -7.75
N THR A 77 -18.99 -3.93 -6.49
CA THR A 77 -19.45 -4.81 -5.41
C THR A 77 -19.52 -4.08 -4.09
N THR A 78 -20.19 -4.67 -3.10
CA THR A 78 -20.14 -4.22 -1.71
C THR A 78 -18.74 -4.40 -1.12
N GLY A 79 -18.38 -3.59 -0.13
CA GLY A 79 -17.02 -3.57 0.41
C GLY A 79 -16.94 -3.11 1.87
N SER A 80 -15.85 -3.46 2.54
CA SER A 80 -15.59 -3.06 3.92
C SER A 80 -14.67 -1.83 3.97
N LEU A 81 -15.19 -0.70 4.46
CA LEU A 81 -14.41 0.52 4.68
C LEU A 81 -13.21 0.26 5.60
N ILE A 82 -13.40 -0.51 6.68
CA ILE A 82 -12.32 -0.88 7.62
C ILE A 82 -11.21 -1.64 6.91
N SER A 83 -11.56 -2.57 6.03
CA SER A 83 -10.58 -3.31 5.22
C SER A 83 -9.82 -2.40 4.25
N LYS A 84 -10.44 -1.34 3.74
CA LYS A 84 -9.73 -0.36 2.90
C LYS A 84 -8.71 0.42 3.73
N HIS A 85 -9.12 0.91 4.89
CA HIS A 85 -8.25 1.63 5.81
C HIS A 85 -7.03 0.82 6.24
N SER A 86 -7.18 -0.49 6.50
CA SER A 86 -6.02 -1.31 6.92
C SER A 86 -4.92 -1.35 5.87
N THR A 87 -5.25 -1.21 4.58
CA THR A 87 -4.27 -1.21 3.48
C THR A 87 -3.61 0.15 3.23
N LEU A 88 -4.05 1.22 3.92
CA LEU A 88 -3.46 2.56 3.77
C LEU A 88 -2.28 2.80 4.72
N ASN A 89 -2.07 1.95 5.73
CA ASN A 89 -0.90 2.04 6.59
C ASN A 89 0.36 1.70 5.78
N SER A 90 1.38 2.55 5.84
CA SER A 90 2.67 2.32 5.18
C SER A 90 3.35 1.03 5.58
N ASP A 91 3.10 0.53 6.80
CA ASP A 91 3.62 -0.76 7.27
C ASP A 91 3.13 -1.92 6.41
N PHE A 92 2.02 -1.74 5.68
CA PHE A 92 1.54 -2.71 4.70
C PHE A 92 2.58 -2.94 3.59
N GLY A 93 3.32 -1.90 3.17
CA GLY A 93 4.43 -2.03 2.23
C GLY A 93 5.56 -2.91 2.77
N ALA A 94 5.94 -2.71 4.05
CA ALA A 94 6.92 -3.57 4.72
C ALA A 94 6.44 -5.02 4.86
N MET A 95 5.15 -5.23 5.11
CA MET A 95 4.55 -6.56 5.16
C MET A 95 4.65 -7.27 3.80
N ILE A 96 4.37 -6.58 2.69
CA ILE A 96 4.53 -7.18 1.34
C ILE A 96 5.99 -7.49 1.04
N VAL A 97 6.94 -6.63 1.44
CA VAL A 97 8.38 -6.94 1.33
C VAL A 97 8.73 -8.22 2.07
N GLU A 98 8.23 -8.40 3.30
CA GLU A 98 8.47 -9.62 4.06
C GLU A 98 7.91 -10.85 3.35
N MET A 99 6.67 -10.78 2.84
CA MET A 99 6.07 -11.89 2.10
C MET A 99 6.89 -12.27 0.85
N LEU A 100 7.41 -11.30 0.10
CA LEU A 100 8.23 -11.58 -1.08
C LEU A 100 9.61 -12.15 -0.71
N ILE A 101 10.18 -11.71 0.41
CA ILE A 101 11.41 -12.28 0.98
C ILE A 101 11.19 -13.74 1.41
N GLU A 102 10.08 -14.04 2.10
CA GLU A 102 9.73 -15.40 2.54
C GLU A 102 9.48 -16.35 1.36
N LEU A 103 9.06 -15.81 0.21
CA LEU A 103 8.94 -16.54 -1.05
C LEU A 103 10.27 -16.71 -1.79
N GLU A 104 11.38 -16.22 -1.22
CA GLU A 104 12.74 -16.29 -1.77
C GLU A 104 12.83 -15.66 -3.18
N ILE A 105 12.04 -14.61 -3.44
CA ILE A 105 12.10 -13.89 -4.71
C ILE A 105 13.32 -12.96 -4.68
N GLU A 106 14.34 -13.30 -5.46
CA GLU A 106 15.57 -12.54 -5.53
C GLU A 106 15.41 -11.20 -6.25
N ALA A 107 16.31 -10.26 -5.95
CA ALA A 107 16.42 -9.00 -6.70
C ALA A 107 16.69 -9.27 -8.18
N GLY A 108 16.01 -8.55 -9.08
CA GLY A 108 16.02 -8.85 -10.51
C GLY A 108 15.08 -10.00 -10.91
N GLY A 109 14.37 -10.60 -9.95
CA GLY A 109 13.28 -11.52 -10.21
C GLY A 109 12.11 -10.85 -10.94
N HIS A 110 11.19 -11.67 -11.45
CA HIS A 110 10.05 -11.23 -12.23
C HIS A 110 8.77 -11.90 -11.75
N VAL A 111 7.70 -11.12 -11.56
CA VAL A 111 6.40 -11.61 -11.07
C VAL A 111 5.26 -11.18 -11.98
N ALA A 112 4.12 -11.87 -11.90
CA ALA A 112 2.87 -11.42 -12.49
C ALA A 112 1.93 -10.93 -11.38
N VAL A 113 1.33 -9.75 -11.57
CA VAL A 113 0.44 -9.12 -10.59
C VAL A 113 -0.89 -8.73 -11.23
N SER A 114 -1.99 -9.03 -10.54
CA SER A 114 -3.31 -8.53 -10.90
C SER A 114 -3.82 -7.58 -9.82
N TYR A 115 -4.09 -6.34 -10.20
CA TYR A 115 -4.66 -5.31 -9.32
C TYR A 115 -6.17 -5.22 -9.43
N THR A 116 -6.77 -4.78 -8.32
CA THR A 116 -8.15 -4.32 -8.29
C THR A 116 -8.18 -2.85 -7.89
N GLY A 117 -9.06 -2.05 -8.51
CA GLY A 117 -9.33 -0.69 -8.04
C GLY A 117 -9.87 -0.64 -6.60
N SER A 118 -10.33 -1.78 -6.07
CA SER A 118 -10.90 -1.89 -4.73
C SER A 118 -9.92 -1.54 -3.60
N TYR A 119 -8.61 -1.67 -3.80
CA TYR A 119 -7.62 -1.52 -2.72
C TYR A 119 -6.43 -0.65 -3.17
N PRO A 120 -6.65 0.67 -3.38
CA PRO A 120 -5.57 1.56 -3.84
C PRO A 120 -4.36 1.55 -2.90
N GLY A 121 -4.57 1.50 -1.58
CA GLY A 121 -3.48 1.38 -0.60
C GLY A 121 -2.63 0.11 -0.78
N ALA A 122 -3.28 -1.04 -0.97
CA ALA A 122 -2.58 -2.30 -1.21
C ALA A 122 -1.80 -2.29 -2.53
N ASN A 123 -2.35 -1.69 -3.59
CA ASN A 123 -1.67 -1.61 -4.87
C ASN A 123 -0.40 -0.75 -4.75
N ILE A 124 -0.47 0.41 -4.07
CA ILE A 124 0.71 1.25 -3.77
C ILE A 124 1.73 0.47 -2.94
N ALA A 125 1.29 -0.31 -1.96
CA ALA A 125 2.16 -1.14 -1.13
C ALA A 125 2.92 -2.20 -1.95
N VAL A 126 2.24 -2.88 -2.89
CA VAL A 126 2.88 -3.84 -3.80
C VAL A 126 3.90 -3.14 -4.68
N LEU A 127 3.55 -2.03 -5.33
CA LEU A 127 4.49 -1.27 -6.16
C LEU A 127 5.72 -0.80 -5.36
N SER A 128 5.50 -0.34 -4.13
CA SER A 128 6.57 0.09 -3.22
C SER A 128 7.48 -1.07 -2.82
N ALA A 129 6.92 -2.25 -2.58
CA ALA A 129 7.70 -3.45 -2.26
C ALA A 129 8.54 -3.90 -3.47
N LEU A 130 7.95 -3.99 -4.66
CA LEU A 130 8.65 -4.35 -5.89
C LEU A 130 9.81 -3.38 -6.18
N GLU A 131 9.57 -2.08 -6.06
CA GLU A 131 10.59 -1.04 -6.26
C GLU A 131 11.68 -1.08 -5.17
N SER A 132 11.30 -1.43 -3.93
CA SER A 132 12.28 -1.58 -2.85
C SER A 132 13.25 -2.74 -3.11
N LEU A 133 12.72 -3.86 -3.63
CA LEU A 133 13.44 -5.11 -3.89
C LEU A 133 14.11 -5.14 -5.27
N GLY A 134 13.78 -4.21 -6.17
CA GLY A 134 14.26 -4.24 -7.55
C GLY A 134 13.70 -5.43 -8.35
N ILE A 135 12.43 -5.77 -8.11
CA ILE A 135 11.70 -6.84 -8.80
C ILE A 135 10.87 -6.21 -9.92
N SER A 136 10.91 -6.83 -11.11
CA SER A 136 10.07 -6.45 -12.24
C SER A 136 8.73 -7.18 -12.21
N ALA A 137 7.69 -6.56 -12.73
CA ALA A 137 6.35 -7.15 -12.77
C ALA A 137 5.62 -6.91 -14.08
N ASP A 138 4.93 -7.94 -14.56
CA ASP A 138 3.85 -7.80 -15.54
C ASP A 138 2.54 -7.57 -14.79
N ILE A 139 1.91 -6.41 -15.03
CA ILE A 139 0.77 -5.95 -14.23
C ILE A 139 -0.47 -5.79 -15.11
N ILE A 140 -1.59 -6.37 -14.64
CA ILE A 140 -2.93 -6.12 -15.14
C ILE A 140 -3.79 -5.44 -14.07
N SER A 141 -4.47 -4.36 -14.41
CA SER A 141 -5.34 -3.62 -13.47
C SER A 141 -6.82 -3.73 -13.82
N SER A 142 -7.67 -3.94 -12.82
CA SER A 142 -9.11 -3.82 -12.98
C SER A 142 -9.56 -2.35 -12.84
N CYS A 143 -10.32 -1.85 -13.84
CA CYS A 143 -10.92 -0.51 -13.83
C CYS A 143 -11.97 -0.34 -12.72
N GLY A 144 -12.76 -1.39 -12.47
CA GLY A 144 -13.81 -1.39 -11.45
C GLY A 144 -13.28 -1.46 -10.02
N SER A 145 -14.08 -0.99 -9.07
CA SER A 145 -13.74 -1.00 -7.65
C SER A 145 -14.95 -1.33 -6.78
N SER A 146 -14.76 -2.06 -5.68
CA SER A 146 -15.80 -2.22 -4.65
C SER A 146 -16.07 -0.91 -3.91
N GLU A 147 -17.13 -0.87 -3.08
CA GLU A 147 -17.40 0.24 -2.16
C GLU A 147 -16.13 0.72 -1.45
N TYR A 148 -16.00 2.04 -1.33
CA TYR A 148 -14.89 2.74 -0.69
C TYR A 148 -13.50 2.56 -1.31
N GLY A 149 -13.34 1.79 -2.40
CA GLY A 149 -12.05 1.70 -3.10
C GLY A 149 -11.76 2.94 -3.95
N ALA A 150 -10.99 2.79 -5.03
CA ALA A 150 -10.73 3.86 -6.00
C ALA A 150 -11.96 4.12 -6.88
N THR A 151 -13.05 4.58 -6.26
CA THR A 151 -14.37 4.75 -6.87
C THR A 151 -14.67 6.18 -7.34
N HIS A 152 -13.65 7.04 -7.43
CA HIS A 152 -13.75 8.36 -8.08
C HIS A 152 -13.65 8.19 -9.61
N PRO A 153 -14.74 8.33 -10.39
CA PRO A 153 -14.71 8.08 -11.84
C PRO A 153 -13.71 8.95 -12.61
N GLU A 154 -13.46 10.15 -12.11
CA GLU A 154 -12.52 11.12 -12.65
C GLU A 154 -11.03 10.81 -12.35
N PHE A 155 -10.77 9.87 -11.46
CA PHE A 155 -9.42 9.46 -11.08
C PHE A 155 -9.42 8.04 -10.52
N THR A 156 -9.49 7.08 -11.44
CA THR A 156 -9.51 5.64 -11.14
C THR A 156 -8.14 5.16 -10.66
N TRP A 157 -8.04 3.91 -10.18
CA TRP A 157 -6.73 3.33 -9.84
C TRP A 157 -5.74 3.41 -11.01
N ILE A 158 -6.19 3.17 -12.24
CA ILE A 158 -5.33 3.22 -13.44
C ILE A 158 -4.78 4.64 -13.64
N ASP A 159 -5.60 5.67 -13.38
CA ASP A 159 -5.16 7.06 -13.47
C ASP A 159 -4.14 7.41 -12.38
N MET A 160 -4.39 6.94 -11.14
CA MET A 160 -3.46 7.10 -10.02
C MET A 160 -2.12 6.42 -10.28
N GLU A 161 -2.13 5.17 -10.72
CA GLU A 161 -0.93 4.40 -11.04
C GLU A 161 -0.13 5.09 -12.16
N LYS A 162 -0.82 5.50 -13.24
CA LYS A 162 -0.20 6.23 -14.34
C LYS A 162 0.43 7.54 -13.89
N TYR A 163 -0.24 8.27 -12.99
CA TYR A 163 0.32 9.50 -12.42
C TYR A 163 1.60 9.24 -11.61
N LEU A 164 1.62 8.19 -10.78
CA LEU A 164 2.80 7.81 -9.99
C LEU A 164 3.96 7.35 -10.90
N SER A 165 3.67 6.55 -11.92
CA SER A 165 4.65 6.09 -12.90
C SER A 165 5.25 7.25 -13.71
N ASN A 166 4.42 8.19 -14.19
CA ASN A 166 4.88 9.38 -14.91
C ASN A 166 5.80 10.28 -14.08
N ASN A 167 5.58 10.31 -12.75
CA ASN A 167 6.44 11.01 -11.80
C ASN A 167 7.67 10.20 -11.37
N LYS A 168 7.91 9.04 -12.00
CA LYS A 168 9.06 8.16 -11.77
C LYS A 168 9.18 7.64 -10.34
N ILE A 169 8.06 7.52 -9.63
CA ILE A 169 8.02 6.89 -8.31
C ILE A 169 8.15 5.38 -8.43
N PHE A 170 7.51 4.79 -9.44
CA PHE A 170 7.55 3.36 -9.71
C PHE A 170 7.97 3.09 -11.15
N SER A 171 8.87 2.11 -11.29
CA SER A 171 9.28 1.54 -12.58
C SER A 171 8.27 0.52 -13.11
N ASN A 172 7.56 -0.16 -12.21
CA ASN A 172 6.46 -1.08 -12.53
C ASN A 172 5.13 -0.35 -12.65
N PHE A 173 4.32 -0.71 -13.65
CA PHE A 173 2.96 -0.18 -13.87
C PHE A 173 2.17 -1.12 -14.78
N SER A 174 0.83 -0.99 -14.80
CA SER A 174 -0.04 -1.82 -15.63
C SER A 174 0.14 -1.58 -17.12
N THR A 175 0.38 -2.65 -17.88
CA THR A 175 0.35 -2.62 -19.36
C THR A 175 -0.97 -3.11 -19.92
N LEU A 176 -1.78 -3.77 -19.09
CA LEU A 176 -3.07 -4.34 -19.42
C LEU A 176 -4.13 -3.86 -18.42
N ALA A 177 -5.38 -3.80 -18.87
CA ALA A 177 -6.50 -3.50 -17.99
C ALA A 177 -7.70 -4.42 -18.26
N SER A 178 -8.43 -4.78 -17.20
CA SER A 178 -9.72 -5.46 -17.26
C SER A 178 -10.84 -4.51 -16.85
N ILE A 179 -12.07 -4.77 -17.30
CA ILE A 179 -13.24 -3.96 -16.93
C ILE A 179 -13.55 -4.13 -15.42
N GLY A 180 -13.28 -5.32 -14.86
CA GLY A 180 -13.63 -5.66 -13.49
C GLY A 180 -15.05 -6.19 -13.31
N GLY A 181 -15.48 -6.27 -12.05
CA GLY A 181 -16.74 -6.90 -11.67
C GLY A 181 -16.74 -8.42 -11.86
N GLY A 182 -17.89 -9.05 -11.66
CA GLY A 182 -18.03 -10.49 -11.77
C GLY A 182 -17.57 -11.02 -13.13
N PHE A 183 -16.53 -11.87 -13.10
CA PHE A 183 -15.88 -12.48 -14.26
C PHE A 183 -15.23 -11.50 -15.25
N ASP A 184 -14.83 -10.30 -14.81
CA ASP A 184 -14.30 -9.22 -15.66
C ASP A 184 -15.26 -8.74 -16.77
N LEU A 185 -16.55 -9.04 -16.62
CA LEU A 185 -17.60 -8.68 -17.59
C LEU A 185 -18.27 -7.34 -17.27
N GLY A 186 -17.86 -6.64 -16.21
CA GLY A 186 -18.57 -5.45 -15.73
C GLY A 186 -20.01 -5.76 -15.27
N SER A 187 -20.32 -7.04 -15.01
CA SER A 187 -21.68 -7.55 -14.75
C SER A 187 -22.38 -6.94 -13.52
N GLN A 188 -21.64 -6.18 -12.72
CA GLN A 188 -22.10 -5.57 -11.48
C GLN A 188 -21.88 -4.04 -11.46
N LEU A 189 -21.49 -3.44 -12.59
CA LEU A 189 -21.46 -1.99 -12.74
C LEU A 189 -22.91 -1.48 -12.77
N ASN A 190 -23.22 -0.52 -11.91
CA ASN A 190 -24.56 0.08 -11.89
C ASN A 190 -24.77 0.89 -13.17
N SER A 191 -25.70 0.43 -14.01
CA SER A 191 -26.23 1.15 -15.18
C SER A 191 -27.24 2.22 -14.79
#